data_AF-A0A3M1YZG5-F1
#
_entry.id   AF-A0A3M1YZG5-F1
#
_cell.length_a   1.000
_cell.length_b   1.000
_cell.length_c   1.000
_cell.angle_alpha   90.00
_cell.angle_beta   90.00
_cell.angle_gamma   90.00
#
_symmetry.space_group_name_H-M   'P 1'
#
loop_
_entity.id
_entity.type
_entity.pdbx_description
1 polymer ?
#
loop_
_entity_poly.entity_id
_entity_poly.type
_entity_poly.pdbx_seq_one_letter_code
_entity_poly.pdbx_strand_id
1 'polypeptide(L)'
;MPENDFDRTNKAFERAVTLLQNQLQFLVDNDKVSDKFIALQNQIIKALIDYQHQTLRYIETLESENWQLAKSKWQEYQKLKDLQQSFEAICLMHGIEDFPVWVNKGKDVLTAHVLWLYDKNGMQLPIRLKKWIDNLPKNERAQLEEILFKGNENLD
;
A
#
# COMPACT_ATOMS: atom_id res chain seq x y z
N MET A 1 7.22 22.31 -7.58
CA MET A 1 7.86 21.06 -7.14
C MET A 1 9.36 21.27 -7.25
N PRO A 2 10.16 20.93 -6.23
CA PRO A 2 11.61 21.05 -6.33
C PRO A 2 12.11 20.17 -7.48
N GLU A 3 12.99 20.72 -8.31
CA GLU A 3 13.63 19.99 -9.40
C GLU A 3 14.37 18.79 -8.79
N ASN A 4 14.05 17.58 -9.24
CA ASN A 4 14.61 16.34 -8.68
C ASN A 4 16.14 16.38 -8.88
N ASP A 5 16.95 16.09 -7.84
CA ASP A 5 18.42 16.14 -7.92
C ASP A 5 18.98 15.30 -9.08
N PHE A 6 18.24 14.27 -9.46
CA PHE A 6 18.49 13.44 -10.64
C PHE A 6 18.41 14.23 -11.96
N ASP A 7 17.33 14.99 -12.18
CA ASP A 7 17.16 15.83 -13.38
C ASP A 7 18.26 16.89 -13.49
N ARG A 8 18.64 17.48 -12.35
CA ARG A 8 19.75 18.44 -12.30
C ARG A 8 21.06 17.79 -12.71
N THR A 9 21.32 16.57 -12.25
CA THR A 9 22.54 15.81 -12.57
C THR A 9 22.57 15.37 -14.03
N ASN A 10 21.44 14.93 -14.58
CA ASN A 10 21.31 14.58 -16.00
C ASN A 10 21.56 15.80 -16.91
N LYS A 11 20.93 16.94 -16.61
CA LYS A 11 21.17 18.19 -17.36
C LYS A 11 22.63 18.64 -17.26
N ALA A 12 23.28 18.45 -16.11
CA ALA A 12 24.70 18.77 -15.94
C ALA A 12 25.58 17.85 -16.81
N PHE A 13 25.27 16.55 -16.88
CA PHE A 13 25.96 15.60 -17.75
C PHE A 13 25.80 15.97 -19.24
N GLU A 14 24.58 16.23 -19.70
CA GLU A 14 24.32 16.65 -21.10
C GLU A 14 25.10 17.91 -21.47
N ARG A 15 25.15 18.90 -20.57
CA ARG A 15 25.95 20.12 -20.77
C ARG A 15 27.44 19.81 -20.84
N ALA A 16 27.95 18.94 -19.96
CA ALA A 16 29.36 18.56 -19.96
C ALA A 16 29.75 17.81 -21.25
N VAL A 17 28.92 16.88 -21.72
CA VAL A 17 29.14 16.15 -22.98
C VAL A 17 29.12 17.13 -24.16
N THR A 18 28.15 18.03 -24.22
CA THR A 18 28.04 19.04 -25.29
C THR A 18 29.26 19.97 -25.29
N LEU A 19 29.69 20.44 -24.12
CA LEU A 19 30.88 21.29 -23.99
C LEU A 19 32.14 20.56 -24.47
N LEU A 20 32.30 19.29 -24.09
CA LEU A 20 33.42 18.46 -24.53
C LEU A 20 33.42 18.29 -26.05
N GLN A 21 32.27 18.00 -26.65
CA GLN A 21 32.13 17.91 -28.11
C GLN A 21 32.51 19.21 -28.82
N ASN A 22 32.06 20.36 -28.30
CA ASN A 22 32.40 21.67 -28.86
C ASN A 22 33.90 21.98 -28.74
N GLN A 23 34.52 21.64 -27.61
CA GLN A 23 35.97 21.81 -27.43
C GLN A 23 36.78 20.90 -28.36
N LEU A 24 36.31 19.67 -28.58
CA LEU A 24 36.94 18.76 -29.53
C LEU A 24 36.85 19.32 -30.95
N GLN A 25 35.67 19.76 -31.38
CA GLN A 25 35.47 20.37 -32.69
C GLN A 25 36.42 21.55 -32.90
N PHE A 26 36.55 22.44 -31.90
CA PHE A 26 37.50 23.54 -31.96
C PHE A 26 38.96 23.08 -32.14
N LEU A 27 39.37 22.00 -31.47
CA LEU A 27 40.72 21.45 -31.64
C LEU A 27 40.93 20.82 -33.01
N VAL A 28 39.91 20.18 -33.58
CA VAL A 28 39.91 19.66 -34.96
C VAL A 28 40.08 20.81 -35.95
N ASP A 29 39.26 21.85 -35.81
CA ASP A 29 39.23 23.00 -36.72
C ASP A 29 40.56 23.80 -36.73
N ASN A 30 41.42 23.57 -35.76
CA ASN A 30 42.74 24.21 -35.63
C ASN A 30 43.91 23.24 -35.86
N ASP A 31 43.67 22.06 -36.45
CA ASP A 31 44.67 21.01 -36.73
C ASP A 31 45.50 20.58 -35.49
N LYS A 32 44.92 20.69 -34.28
CA LYS A 32 45.63 20.45 -33.01
C LYS A 32 45.63 19.00 -32.57
N VAL A 33 44.90 18.13 -33.26
CA VAL A 33 44.67 16.72 -32.88
C VAL A 33 44.58 15.84 -34.11
N SER A 34 45.06 14.60 -34.00
CA SER A 34 44.96 13.61 -35.08
C SER A 34 43.54 13.04 -35.22
N ASP A 35 43.15 12.64 -36.44
CA ASP A 35 41.89 11.93 -36.72
C ASP A 35 41.69 10.71 -35.81
N LYS A 36 42.78 9.99 -35.52
CA LYS A 36 42.75 8.82 -34.64
C LYS A 36 42.37 9.19 -33.20
N PHE A 37 42.84 10.34 -32.72
CA PHE A 37 42.46 10.85 -31.39
C PHE A 37 40.97 11.22 -31.35
N ILE A 38 40.48 11.91 -32.38
CA ILE A 38 39.07 12.31 -32.50
C ILE A 38 38.15 11.08 -32.54
N ALA A 39 38.51 10.06 -33.32
CA ALA A 39 37.74 8.82 -33.40
C ALA A 39 37.66 8.09 -32.04
N LEU A 40 38.76 8.03 -31.29
CA LEU A 40 38.80 7.40 -29.96
C LEU A 40 37.92 8.18 -28.96
N GLN A 41 38.02 9.51 -28.94
CA GLN A 41 37.19 10.38 -28.11
C GLN A 41 35.69 10.22 -28.42
N ASN A 42 35.31 10.21 -29.69
CA ASN A 42 33.93 10.02 -30.10
C ASN A 42 33.37 8.65 -29.68
N GLN A 43 34.20 7.60 -29.71
CA GLN A 43 33.80 6.29 -29.19
C GLN A 43 33.56 6.32 -27.68
N ILE A 44 34.42 7.02 -26.91
CA ILE A 44 34.25 7.18 -25.46
C ILE A 44 32.96 7.95 -25.16
N ILE A 45 32.73 9.07 -25.84
CA ILE A 45 31.52 9.89 -25.67
C ILE A 45 30.27 9.05 -25.98
N LYS A 46 30.29 8.30 -27.07
CA LYS A 46 29.18 7.40 -27.42
C LYS A 46 28.93 6.35 -26.34
N ALA A 47 29.98 5.71 -25.83
CA ALA A 47 29.84 4.73 -24.75
C ALA A 47 29.25 5.34 -23.47
N LEU A 48 29.63 6.57 -23.13
CA LEU A 48 29.08 7.29 -21.97
C LEU A 48 27.59 7.61 -22.15
N ILE A 49 27.19 8.07 -23.34
CA ILE A 49 25.79 8.33 -23.68
C ILE A 49 24.98 7.03 -23.65
N ASP A 50 25.49 5.96 -24.26
CA ASP A 50 24.84 4.66 -24.28
C ASP A 50 24.63 4.11 -22.85
N TYR A 51 25.65 4.24 -21.99
CA TYR A 51 25.56 3.86 -20.58
C TYR A 51 24.50 4.68 -19.83
N GLN A 52 24.46 6.01 -20.02
CA GLN A 52 23.46 6.87 -19.40
C GLN A 52 22.04 6.46 -19.82
N HIS A 53 21.81 6.26 -21.12
CA HIS A 53 20.51 5.84 -21.65
C HIS A 53 20.08 4.45 -21.17
N GLN A 54 21.03 3.51 -21.01
CA GLN A 54 20.72 2.20 -20.44
C GLN A 54 20.35 2.33 -18.96
N THR A 55 21.08 3.15 -18.21
CA THR A 55 20.80 3.40 -16.79
C THR A 55 19.42 4.03 -16.60
N LEU A 56 19.06 5.02 -17.42
CA LEU A 56 17.73 5.66 -17.38
C LEU A 56 16.60 4.65 -17.62
N ARG A 57 16.73 3.83 -18.67
CA ARG A 57 15.74 2.78 -18.96
C ARG A 57 15.63 1.74 -17.84
N TYR A 58 16.75 1.41 -17.21
CA TYR A 58 16.76 0.50 -16.07
C TYR A 58 16.06 1.11 -14.84
N ILE A 59 16.28 2.39 -14.56
CA ILE A 59 15.58 3.12 -13.49
C ILE A 59 14.07 3.16 -13.76
N GLU A 60 13.65 3.52 -14.97
CA GLU A 60 12.23 3.53 -15.36
C GLU A 60 11.57 2.15 -15.18
N THR A 61 12.31 1.08 -15.49
CA THR A 61 11.84 -0.30 -15.29
C THR A 61 11.64 -0.59 -13.80
N LEU A 62 12.62 -0.25 -12.95
CA LEU A 62 12.52 -0.42 -11.50
C LEU A 62 11.37 0.40 -10.89
N GLU A 63 11.16 1.63 -11.35
CA GLU A 63 10.04 2.47 -10.90
C GLU A 63 8.68 1.85 -11.25
N SER A 64 8.54 1.33 -12.46
CA SER A 64 7.34 0.61 -12.89
C SER A 64 7.09 -0.65 -12.06
N GLU A 65 8.13 -1.47 -11.84
CA GLU A 65 8.03 -2.68 -11.00
C GLU A 65 7.64 -2.33 -9.56
N ASN A 66 8.25 -1.29 -8.99
CA ASN A 66 7.94 -0.84 -7.64
C ASN A 66 6.49 -0.33 -7.53
N TRP A 67 6.01 0.40 -8.53
CA TRP A 67 4.61 0.83 -8.58
C TRP A 67 3.65 -0.36 -8.65
N GLN A 68 3.95 -1.38 -9.47
CA GLN A 68 3.15 -2.60 -9.56
C GLN A 68 3.12 -3.36 -8.23
N LEU A 69 4.28 -3.46 -7.56
CA LEU A 69 4.40 -4.08 -6.26
C LEU A 69 3.59 -3.33 -5.19
N ALA A 70 3.71 -2.01 -5.13
CA ALA A 70 2.97 -1.16 -4.21
C ALA A 70 1.45 -1.31 -4.42
N LYS A 71 1.00 -1.33 -5.67
CA LYS A 71 -0.41 -1.55 -6.02
C LYS A 71 -0.91 -2.93 -5.55
N SER A 72 -0.14 -3.98 -5.82
CA SER A 72 -0.47 -5.35 -5.38
C SER A 72 -0.59 -5.44 -3.86
N LYS A 73 0.40 -4.87 -3.15
CA LYS A 73 0.40 -4.84 -1.67
C LYS A 73 -0.76 -4.04 -1.10
N TRP A 74 -1.13 -2.93 -1.73
CA TRP A 74 -2.28 -2.15 -1.31
C TRP A 74 -3.59 -2.94 -1.48
N GLN A 75 -3.76 -3.67 -2.59
CA GLN A 75 -4.93 -4.55 -2.79
C GLN A 75 -5.00 -5.68 -1.76
N GLU A 76 -3.86 -6.31 -1.46
CA GLU A 76 -3.76 -7.33 -0.41
C GLU A 76 -4.14 -6.75 0.97
N TYR A 77 -3.63 -5.56 1.30
CA TYR A 77 -3.98 -4.85 2.53
C TYR A 77 -5.48 -4.55 2.62
N GLN A 78 -6.12 -4.08 1.55
CA GLN A 78 -7.57 -3.83 1.56
C GLN A 78 -8.36 -5.11 1.82
N LYS A 79 -7.98 -6.23 1.21
CA LYS A 79 -8.62 -7.53 1.46
C LYS A 79 -8.49 -7.94 2.93
N LEU A 80 -7.30 -7.81 3.51
CA LEU A 80 -7.08 -8.12 4.93
C LEU A 80 -7.87 -7.20 5.85
N LYS A 81 -7.97 -5.92 5.52
CA LYS A 81 -8.75 -4.94 6.26
C LYS A 81 -10.25 -5.26 6.21
N ASP A 82 -10.78 -5.59 5.03
CA ASP A 82 -12.18 -6.01 4.89
C ASP A 82 -12.48 -7.30 5.66
N LEU A 83 -11.53 -8.25 5.65
CA LEU A 83 -11.63 -9.48 6.43
C LEU A 83 -11.61 -9.20 7.93
N GLN A 84 -10.71 -8.34 8.40
CA GLN A 84 -10.66 -7.90 9.80
C GLN A 84 -11.99 -7.27 10.22
N GLN A 85 -12.53 -6.33 9.43
CA GLN A 85 -13.81 -5.68 9.73
C GLN A 85 -14.97 -6.68 9.74
N SER A 86 -14.94 -7.68 8.86
CA SER A 86 -15.91 -8.76 8.85
C SER A 86 -15.82 -9.61 10.13
N PHE A 87 -14.61 -9.91 10.60
CA PHE A 87 -14.40 -10.63 11.87
C PHE A 87 -14.89 -9.82 13.07
N GLU A 88 -14.57 -8.52 13.12
CA GLU A 88 -15.04 -7.62 14.19
C GLU A 88 -16.58 -7.60 14.24
N ALA A 89 -17.24 -7.46 13.08
CA ALA A 89 -18.69 -7.51 12.98
C ALA A 89 -19.26 -8.84 13.51
N ILE A 90 -18.68 -9.98 13.13
CA ILE A 90 -19.13 -11.29 13.60
C ILE A 90 -18.97 -11.43 15.11
N CYS A 91 -17.83 -11.01 15.66
CA CYS A 91 -17.59 -11.03 17.10
C CYS A 91 -18.62 -10.19 17.87
N LEU A 92 -18.98 -9.02 17.34
CA LEU A 92 -20.03 -8.16 17.92
C LEU A 92 -21.43 -8.79 17.85
N MET A 93 -21.75 -9.52 16.78
CA MET A 93 -23.09 -10.08 16.57
C MET A 93 -23.33 -11.39 17.32
N HIS A 94 -22.34 -12.28 17.37
CA HIS A 94 -22.58 -13.69 17.69
C HIS A 94 -21.64 -14.30 18.73
N GLY A 95 -20.75 -13.54 19.36
CA GLY A 95 -19.63 -14.18 20.05
C GLY A 95 -18.93 -15.21 19.14
N ILE A 96 -18.02 -16.01 19.67
CA ILE A 96 -17.08 -16.80 18.83
C ILE A 96 -17.75 -18.02 18.13
N GLU A 97 -19.02 -18.34 18.38
CA GLU A 97 -19.59 -19.66 18.05
C GLU A 97 -20.10 -19.86 16.60
N ASP A 98 -20.60 -18.84 15.90
CA ASP A 98 -21.19 -19.00 14.55
C ASP A 98 -20.26 -18.54 13.39
N PHE A 99 -18.96 -18.41 13.70
CA PHE A 99 -17.95 -17.77 12.88
C PHE A 99 -17.85 -18.25 11.40
N PRO A 100 -17.83 -19.56 11.07
CA PRO A 100 -17.64 -20.00 9.68
C PRO A 100 -18.82 -19.69 8.75
N VAL A 101 -20.05 -19.58 9.28
CA VAL A 101 -21.27 -19.36 8.49
C VAL A 101 -21.37 -17.90 8.03
N TRP A 102 -20.93 -16.97 8.88
CA TRP A 102 -21.06 -15.53 8.65
C TRP A 102 -19.91 -14.94 7.83
N VAL A 103 -18.70 -15.48 7.93
CA VAL A 103 -17.54 -15.03 7.13
C VAL A 103 -17.83 -15.10 5.62
N ASN A 104 -18.65 -16.06 5.18
CA ASN A 104 -19.01 -16.24 3.77
C ASN A 104 -20.10 -15.28 3.26
N LYS A 105 -20.72 -14.47 4.13
CA LYS A 105 -21.83 -13.57 3.76
C LYS A 105 -21.37 -12.23 3.15
N GLY A 106 -20.10 -11.87 3.30
CA GLY A 106 -19.51 -10.63 2.79
C GLY A 106 -19.79 -9.40 3.67
N LYS A 107 -18.92 -8.39 3.55
CA LYS A 107 -18.86 -7.20 4.41
C LYS A 107 -20.19 -6.44 4.49
N ASP A 108 -20.80 -6.12 3.35
CA ASP A 108 -22.00 -5.27 3.31
C ASP A 108 -23.18 -5.89 4.08
N VAL A 109 -23.34 -7.21 3.99
CA VAL A 109 -24.37 -7.96 4.71
C VAL A 109 -24.10 -7.95 6.21
N LEU A 110 -22.84 -8.13 6.62
CA LEU A 110 -22.44 -8.09 8.03
C LEU A 110 -22.62 -6.70 8.63
N THR A 111 -22.18 -5.65 7.95
CA THR A 111 -22.34 -4.26 8.40
C THR A 111 -23.81 -3.87 8.48
N ALA A 112 -24.62 -4.22 7.47
CA ALA A 112 -26.06 -3.96 7.51
C ALA A 112 -26.75 -4.70 8.67
N HIS A 113 -26.32 -5.92 8.99
CA HIS A 113 -26.88 -6.69 10.10
C HIS A 113 -26.47 -6.11 11.47
N VAL A 114 -25.20 -5.69 11.64
CA VAL A 114 -24.74 -4.97 12.83
C VAL A 114 -25.56 -3.70 13.05
N LEU A 115 -25.74 -2.88 12.01
CA LEU A 115 -26.53 -1.65 12.10
C LEU A 115 -27.99 -1.93 12.47
N TRP A 116 -28.58 -2.98 11.90
CA TRP A 116 -29.93 -3.43 12.24
C TRP A 116 -30.06 -3.89 13.71
N LEU A 117 -29.08 -4.64 14.22
CA LEU A 117 -29.05 -5.07 15.62
C LEU A 117 -28.90 -3.89 16.57
N TYR A 118 -28.10 -2.88 16.19
CA TYR A 118 -27.88 -1.66 16.98
C TYR A 118 -29.15 -0.79 17.04
N ASP A 119 -29.82 -0.56 15.91
CA ASP A 119 -31.07 0.22 15.81
C ASP A 119 -32.24 -0.41 16.60
N LYS A 120 -32.22 -1.73 16.79
CA LYS A 120 -33.28 -2.46 17.50
C LYS A 120 -33.01 -2.68 18.99
N ASN A 121 -31.97 -2.07 19.57
CA ASN A 121 -31.48 -2.39 20.92
C ASN A 121 -31.27 -3.91 21.11
N GLY A 122 -30.97 -4.60 20.01
CA GLY A 122 -31.17 -6.02 19.86
C GLY A 122 -29.86 -6.75 19.72
N MET A 123 -28.83 -6.39 20.50
CA MET A 123 -27.64 -7.23 20.62
C MET A 123 -28.06 -8.54 21.32
N GLN A 124 -28.57 -9.48 20.53
CA GLN A 124 -29.05 -10.75 21.04
C GLN A 124 -27.86 -11.66 21.21
N LEU A 125 -27.60 -12.03 22.47
CA LEU A 125 -26.63 -13.07 22.77
C LEU A 125 -27.00 -14.32 21.97
N PRO A 126 -26.02 -15.02 21.37
CA PRO A 126 -26.24 -16.29 20.71
C PRO A 126 -27.09 -17.20 21.57
N ILE A 127 -28.01 -17.94 20.95
CA ILE A 127 -28.95 -18.81 21.67
C ILE A 127 -28.22 -19.75 22.63
N ARG A 128 -27.02 -20.22 22.27
CA ARG A 128 -26.18 -21.07 23.12
C ARG A 128 -25.56 -20.33 24.29
N LEU A 129 -25.00 -19.14 24.08
CA LEU A 129 -24.49 -18.29 25.14
C LEU A 129 -25.61 -17.86 26.11
N LYS A 130 -26.78 -17.50 25.57
CA LYS A 130 -27.98 -17.21 26.36
C LYS A 130 -28.40 -18.41 27.20
N LYS A 131 -28.48 -19.61 26.59
CA LYS A 131 -28.78 -20.85 27.33
C LYS A 131 -27.74 -21.17 28.40
N TRP A 132 -26.46 -20.89 28.14
CA TRP A 132 -25.40 -21.08 29.12
C TRP A 132 -25.56 -20.09 30.29
N ILE A 133 -25.78 -18.80 30.01
CA ILE A 133 -26.06 -17.77 31.03
C ILE A 133 -27.33 -18.09 31.83
N ASP A 134 -28.38 -18.57 31.16
CA ASP A 134 -29.64 -18.96 31.79
C ASP A 134 -29.46 -20.13 32.79
N ASN A 135 -28.40 -20.94 32.61
CA ASN A 135 -28.06 -22.06 33.50
C ASN A 135 -27.09 -21.69 34.63
N LEU A 136 -26.61 -20.44 34.70
CA LEU A 136 -25.74 -19.99 35.78
C LEU A 136 -26.52 -19.73 37.08
N PRO A 137 -25.86 -19.86 38.26
CA PRO A 137 -26.41 -19.39 39.52
C PRO A 137 -26.83 -17.91 39.43
N LYS A 138 -27.95 -17.56 40.07
CA LYS A 138 -28.55 -16.20 40.00
C LYS A 138 -27.55 -15.06 40.20
N ASN A 139 -26.60 -15.21 41.11
CA ASN A 139 -25.60 -14.18 41.42
C ASN A 139 -24.59 -14.01 40.27
N GLU A 140 -24.11 -15.11 39.69
CA GLU A 140 -23.15 -15.08 38.57
C GLU A 140 -23.82 -14.58 37.29
N ARG A 141 -25.07 -14.99 37.05
CA ARG A 141 -25.90 -14.49 35.96
C ARG A 141 -26.08 -12.97 36.03
N ALA A 142 -26.45 -12.44 37.20
CA ALA A 142 -26.69 -11.01 37.39
C ALA A 142 -25.41 -10.19 37.14
N GLN A 143 -24.25 -10.67 37.61
CA GLN A 143 -22.97 -10.02 37.34
C GLN A 143 -22.60 -10.04 35.85
N LEU A 144 -22.84 -11.15 35.17
CA LEU A 144 -22.58 -11.29 33.73
C LEU A 144 -23.51 -10.41 32.89
N GLU A 145 -24.80 -10.38 33.20
CA GLU A 145 -25.77 -9.49 32.55
C GLU A 145 -25.41 -8.01 32.80
N GLU A 146 -24.99 -7.66 34.02
CA GLU A 146 -24.49 -6.32 34.33
C GLU A 146 -23.25 -5.96 33.49
N ILE A 147 -22.28 -6.87 33.33
CA ILE A 147 -21.07 -6.63 32.51
C ILE A 147 -21.41 -6.53 31.02
N LEU A 148 -22.28 -7.39 30.52
CA LEU A 148 -22.63 -7.48 29.09
C LEU A 148 -23.52 -6.31 28.64
N PHE A 149 -24.35 -5.76 29.52
CA PHE A 149 -25.35 -4.74 29.17
C PHE A 149 -25.12 -3.36 29.82
N LYS A 150 -24.11 -3.17 30.69
CA LYS A 150 -23.77 -1.86 31.29
C LYS A 150 -23.41 -0.74 30.31
N GLY A 151 -23.10 -1.06 29.04
CA GLY A 151 -22.72 -0.06 28.03
C GLY A 151 -23.88 0.74 27.44
N ASN A 152 -25.14 0.34 27.67
CA ASN A 152 -26.31 0.92 26.99
C ASN A 152 -27.02 2.03 27.76
N GLU A 153 -26.58 2.41 28.95
CA GLU A 153 -27.23 3.45 29.77
C GLU A 153 -26.64 4.87 29.59
N ASN A 154 -25.59 5.06 28.78
CA ASN A 154 -24.90 6.36 28.63
C ASN A 154 -24.86 6.92 27.19
N LEU A 155 -25.81 6.55 26.34
CA LEU A 155 -26.01 7.16 25.02
C LEU A 155 -27.44 7.70 24.91
N ASP A 156 -27.75 8.70 25.73
CA ASP A 156 -28.78 9.71 25.47
C ASP A 156 -28.11 10.98 24.92
#